data_AF-A0A8W8J967-F1
#
_entry.id   AF-A0A8W8J967-F1
#
_cell.length_a   1.000
_cell.length_b   1.000
_cell.length_c   1.000
_cell.angle_alpha   90.00
_cell.angle_beta   90.00
_cell.angle_gamma   90.00
#
_symmetry.space_group_name_H-M   'P 1'
#
loop_
_entity.id
_entity.type
_entity.pdbx_description
1 polymer ?
#
loop_
_entity_poly.entity_id
_entity_poly.type
_entity_poly.pdbx_seq_one_letter_code
_entity_poly.pdbx_strand_id
1 'polypeptide(L)'
;MLEKRPTWSQIQTVAELQNTVKKQGYQIAQLEARIQEFKTVVKAEDDNPVKILGDGPLSGTNETSVMSDKTYRRRGGLLRIQPATVPVDTVAFYAYFSSSFPASIAHRILTFDTVITNVGNAYHPHSGTFIAPRSGLYVFTWTIRLRYNFFHTTELVVNNNAVN
;
A
#
# COMPACT_ATOMS: atom_id res chain seq x y z
N MET A 1 -9.10 49.72 -32.85
CA MET A 1 -10.19 48.77 -32.52
C MET A 1 -10.71 49.11 -31.13
N LEU A 2 -11.95 48.75 -30.80
CA LEU A 2 -12.53 49.01 -29.47
C LEU A 2 -12.74 47.68 -28.75
N GLU A 3 -12.15 47.52 -27.57
CA GLU A 3 -12.33 46.31 -26.76
C GLU A 3 -13.75 46.26 -26.17
N LYS A 4 -14.40 45.10 -26.27
CA LYS A 4 -15.71 44.88 -25.64
C LYS A 4 -15.51 44.70 -24.14
N ARG A 5 -16.23 45.47 -23.33
CA ARG A 5 -16.20 45.31 -21.86
C ARG A 5 -16.68 43.91 -21.46
N PRO A 6 -16.03 43.25 -20.48
CA PRO A 6 -16.41 41.91 -20.03
C PRO A 6 -17.79 41.92 -19.37
N THR A 7 -18.50 40.80 -19.48
CA THR A 7 -19.84 40.63 -18.89
C THR A 7 -19.76 40.25 -17.41
N TRP A 8 -20.84 40.50 -16.65
CA TRP A 8 -20.89 40.15 -15.23
C TRP A 8 -20.63 38.65 -14.96
N SER A 9 -21.13 37.77 -15.84
CA SER A 9 -20.87 36.33 -15.79
C SER A 9 -19.39 36.00 -15.96
N GLN A 10 -18.67 36.68 -16.87
CA GLN A 10 -17.22 36.51 -17.04
C GLN A 10 -16.45 36.99 -15.81
N ILE A 11 -16.82 38.14 -15.23
CA ILE A 11 -16.21 38.69 -14.01
C ILE A 11 -16.38 37.70 -12.84
N GLN A 12 -17.59 37.18 -12.63
CA GLN A 12 -17.89 36.19 -11.59
C GLN A 12 -17.08 34.90 -11.79
N THR A 13 -17.03 34.38 -13.01
CA THR A 13 -16.25 33.18 -13.36
C THR A 13 -14.77 33.37 -13.04
N VAL A 14 -14.20 34.54 -13.37
CA VAL A 14 -12.80 34.87 -13.07
C VAL A 14 -12.56 34.95 -11.56
N ALA A 15 -13.47 35.51 -10.78
CA ALA A 15 -13.36 35.55 -9.32
C ALA A 15 -13.40 34.15 -8.67
N GLU A 16 -14.27 33.26 -9.17
CA GLU A 16 -14.38 31.86 -8.72
C GLU A 16 -13.13 31.05 -9.08
N LEU A 17 -12.59 31.23 -10.29
CA LEU A 17 -11.30 30.65 -10.70
C LEU A 17 -10.14 31.16 -9.85
N GLN A 18 -10.06 32.47 -9.58
CA GLN A 18 -9.04 33.05 -8.69
C GLN A 18 -9.11 32.49 -7.27
N ASN A 19 -10.30 32.31 -6.71
CA ASN A 19 -10.48 31.71 -5.39
C ASN A 19 -10.10 30.22 -5.39
N THR A 20 -10.38 29.50 -6.48
CA THR A 20 -9.99 28.10 -6.67
C THR A 20 -8.46 27.96 -6.74
N VAL A 21 -7.78 28.78 -7.55
CA VAL A 21 -6.31 28.79 -7.68
C VAL A 21 -5.65 29.15 -6.35
N LYS A 22 -6.16 30.16 -5.62
CA LYS A 22 -5.66 30.49 -4.26
C LYS A 22 -5.78 29.29 -3.31
N LYS A 23 -6.95 28.63 -3.28
CA LYS A 23 -7.19 27.45 -2.43
C LYS A 23 -6.24 26.30 -2.78
N GLN A 24 -6.05 26.03 -4.07
CA GLN A 24 -5.10 25.01 -4.55
C GLN A 24 -3.67 25.34 -4.15
N GLY A 25 -3.23 26.60 -4.27
CA GLY A 25 -1.90 27.05 -3.83
C GLY A 25 -1.63 26.77 -2.34
N TYR A 26 -2.60 27.06 -1.46
CA TYR A 26 -2.48 26.73 -0.03
C TYR A 26 -2.38 25.21 0.21
N GLN A 27 -3.16 24.40 -0.52
CA GLN A 27 -3.10 22.94 -0.39
C GLN A 27 -1.77 22.36 -0.89
N ILE A 28 -1.19 22.91 -1.97
CA ILE A 28 0.13 22.51 -2.49
C ILE A 28 1.21 22.81 -1.44
N ALA A 29 1.29 24.04 -0.94
CA ALA A 29 2.28 24.43 0.07
C ALA A 29 2.18 23.58 1.36
N GLN A 30 0.96 23.23 1.79
CA GLN A 30 0.75 22.35 2.95
C GLN A 30 1.25 20.91 2.70
N LEU A 31 1.05 20.37 1.49
CA LEU A 31 1.55 19.05 1.11
C LEU A 31 3.08 19.04 0.98
N GLU A 32 3.67 20.08 0.39
CA GLU A 32 5.12 20.25 0.27
C GLU A 32 5.82 20.29 1.64
N ALA A 33 5.29 21.08 2.58
CA ALA A 33 5.82 21.14 3.95
C ALA A 33 5.83 19.77 4.64
N ARG A 34 4.70 19.03 4.55
CA ARG A 34 4.57 17.69 5.12
C ARG A 34 5.47 16.64 4.42
N ILE A 35 5.74 16.82 3.13
CA ILE A 35 6.71 15.98 2.41
C ILE A 35 8.15 16.25 2.89
N GLN A 36 8.51 17.49 3.25
CA GLN A 36 9.83 17.77 3.82
C GLN A 36 9.98 17.20 5.24
N GLU A 37 8.94 17.27 6.07
CA GLU A 37 8.90 16.66 7.40
C GLU A 37 9.16 15.13 7.35
N PHE A 38 8.50 14.40 6.45
CA PHE A 38 8.79 12.97 6.26
C PHE A 38 10.22 12.71 5.75
N LYS A 39 10.78 13.59 4.91
CA LYS A 39 12.16 13.46 4.42
C LYS A 39 13.20 13.70 5.52
N THR A 40 12.97 14.62 6.46
CA THR A 40 13.91 14.86 7.56
C THR A 40 13.88 13.74 8.59
N VAL A 41 12.72 13.14 8.86
CA VAL A 41 12.61 11.95 9.74
C VAL A 41 13.39 10.77 9.16
N VAL A 42 13.15 10.38 7.90
CA VAL A 42 13.87 9.26 7.26
C VAL A 42 15.38 9.47 7.27
N LYS A 43 15.85 10.71 7.09
CA LYS A 43 17.28 11.03 7.09
C LYS A 43 17.93 11.00 8.48
N ALA A 44 17.15 11.04 9.56
CA ALA A 44 17.65 10.96 10.93
C ALA A 44 17.79 9.52 11.44
N GLU A 45 17.16 8.54 10.79
CA GLU A 45 17.25 7.12 11.16
C GLU A 45 18.49 6.43 10.57
N ASP A 46 18.98 6.86 9.40
CA ASP A 46 20.22 6.34 8.77
C ASP A 46 21.51 6.69 9.55
N ASP A 47 21.54 7.81 10.28
CA ASP A 47 22.75 8.35 10.93
C ASP A 47 23.07 7.75 12.32
N ASN A 48 22.34 6.71 12.77
CA ASN A 48 22.50 6.14 14.12
C ASN A 48 23.19 4.75 14.12
N PRO A 49 24.52 4.67 14.36
CA PRO A 49 25.26 3.41 14.31
C PRO A 49 24.92 2.49 15.50
N VAL A 50 24.11 1.46 15.26
CA VAL A 50 23.76 0.42 16.23
C VAL A 50 25.02 -0.31 16.71
N LYS A 51 25.41 -0.07 17.97
CA LYS A 51 26.57 -0.71 18.60
C LYS A 51 26.25 -2.16 18.95
N ILE A 52 26.83 -3.10 18.20
CA ILE A 52 26.85 -4.52 18.57
C ILE A 52 27.88 -4.71 19.69
N LEU A 53 27.42 -5.20 20.84
CA LEU A 53 28.23 -5.72 21.95
C LEU A 53 27.71 -7.12 22.29
N GLY A 54 28.63 -8.07 22.54
CA GLY A 54 28.32 -9.49 22.63
C GLY A 54 28.60 -10.14 23.98
N ASP A 55 28.17 -11.39 24.07
CA ASP A 55 28.52 -12.50 24.99
C ASP A 55 28.53 -12.28 26.52
N GLY A 56 27.69 -13.09 27.20
CA GLY A 56 27.65 -13.27 28.65
C GLY A 56 26.57 -14.31 29.03
N PRO A 57 26.90 -15.50 29.60
CA PRO A 57 25.95 -16.62 29.66
C PRO A 57 25.51 -17.11 31.06
N LEU A 58 24.45 -17.94 31.06
CA LEU A 58 23.97 -18.89 32.10
C LEU A 58 23.12 -18.42 33.31
N SER A 59 21.98 -19.13 33.47
CA SER A 59 21.49 -19.83 34.69
C SER A 59 20.16 -19.38 35.35
N GLY A 60 19.42 -20.36 35.92
CA GLY A 60 18.26 -20.18 36.83
C GLY A 60 16.86 -20.19 36.18
N THR A 61 16.27 -21.32 35.76
CA THR A 61 15.46 -22.30 36.55
C THR A 61 14.26 -21.75 37.32
N ASN A 62 13.03 -22.11 36.91
CA ASN A 62 12.05 -22.90 37.70
C ASN A 62 10.72 -23.13 36.93
N GLU A 63 9.98 -24.18 37.31
CA GLU A 63 8.80 -24.72 36.60
C GLU A 63 7.47 -24.18 37.18
N THR A 64 6.30 -24.29 36.54
CA THR A 64 5.46 -25.52 36.52
C THR A 64 4.35 -25.44 35.46
N SER A 65 4.03 -26.61 34.88
CA SER A 65 2.91 -26.93 33.95
C SER A 65 1.52 -26.66 34.60
N VAL A 66 0.35 -26.61 33.95
CA VAL A 66 -0.21 -27.17 32.67
C VAL A 66 -1.17 -26.10 32.07
N MET A 67 -2.03 -26.20 31.03
CA MET A 67 -2.61 -27.22 30.11
C MET A 67 -3.19 -26.43 28.90
N SER A 68 -3.31 -26.87 27.64
CA SER A 68 -2.92 -28.11 26.90
C SER A 68 -2.76 -27.80 25.40
N ASP A 69 -2.28 -28.78 24.63
CA ASP A 69 -1.83 -28.68 23.23
C ASP A 69 -2.95 -28.72 22.16
N LYS A 70 -2.82 -27.86 21.12
CA LYS A 70 -3.19 -28.13 19.71
C LYS A 70 -2.26 -27.38 18.73
N THR A 71 -0.96 -27.65 18.84
CA THR A 71 0.09 -27.03 18.04
C THR A 71 0.08 -27.53 16.59
N TYR A 72 -0.29 -26.65 15.66
CA TYR A 72 -0.06 -26.89 14.24
C TYR A 72 1.45 -26.95 13.98
N ARG A 73 1.98 -28.16 13.76
CA ARG A 73 3.40 -28.41 13.44
C ARG A 73 3.77 -27.79 12.09
N ARG A 74 4.07 -26.48 12.09
CA ARG A 74 4.65 -25.75 10.96
C ARG A 74 6.07 -26.30 10.73
N ARG A 75 6.17 -27.32 9.87
CA ARG A 75 7.40 -28.08 9.62
C ARG A 75 8.49 -27.11 9.16
N GLY A 76 9.57 -27.01 9.93
CA GLY A 76 10.66 -26.06 9.71
C GLY A 76 11.50 -26.39 8.48
N GLY A 77 11.01 -26.05 7.29
CA GLY A 77 11.86 -25.89 6.13
C GLY A 77 12.74 -24.65 6.34
N LEU A 78 14.05 -24.85 6.46
CA LEU A 78 15.02 -23.77 6.57
C LEU A 78 15.06 -22.97 5.27
N LEU A 79 14.23 -21.93 5.17
CA LEU A 79 14.48 -20.82 4.25
C LEU A 79 15.75 -20.11 4.73
N ARG A 80 16.89 -20.60 4.24
CA ARG A 80 18.21 -19.98 4.34
C ARG A 80 18.08 -18.52 3.91
N ILE A 81 18.06 -17.61 4.88
CA ILE A 81 18.15 -16.16 4.64
C ILE A 81 19.60 -15.87 4.25
N GLN A 82 19.96 -16.27 3.05
CA GLN A 82 21.06 -15.65 2.34
C GLN A 82 20.62 -14.20 2.05
N PRO A 83 21.46 -13.18 2.29
CA PRO A 83 21.20 -11.85 1.80
C PRO A 83 21.33 -11.89 0.28
N ALA A 84 20.24 -12.26 -0.38
CA ALA A 84 20.07 -11.96 -1.78
C ALA A 84 20.05 -10.44 -1.89
N THR A 85 21.07 -9.87 -2.52
CA THR A 85 20.88 -8.68 -3.36
C THR A 85 19.86 -9.08 -4.42
N VAL A 86 18.58 -9.01 -4.06
CA VAL A 86 17.46 -9.30 -4.95
C VAL A 86 17.67 -8.39 -6.16
N PRO A 87 17.86 -8.93 -7.37
CA PRO A 87 18.05 -8.07 -8.53
C PRO A 87 16.80 -7.21 -8.65
N VAL A 88 16.98 -5.93 -8.96
CA VAL A 88 15.90 -4.94 -9.12
C VAL A 88 14.85 -5.42 -10.14
N ASP A 89 15.25 -6.37 -10.99
CA ASP A 89 14.44 -7.20 -11.87
C ASP A 89 13.49 -8.22 -11.20
N THR A 90 13.25 -8.16 -9.89
CA THR A 90 12.28 -9.03 -9.20
C THR A 90 11.05 -8.22 -8.79
N VAL A 91 9.86 -8.67 -9.21
CA VAL A 91 8.58 -8.02 -8.87
C VAL A 91 7.60 -9.09 -8.39
N ALA A 92 7.13 -8.99 -7.15
CA ALA A 92 6.20 -9.95 -6.56
C ALA A 92 5.46 -9.33 -5.37
N PHE A 93 4.15 -9.56 -5.27
CA PHE A 93 3.36 -9.11 -4.13
C PHE A 93 2.46 -10.24 -3.58
N TYR A 94 2.13 -10.14 -2.29
CA TYR A 94 1.12 -10.98 -1.64
C TYR A 94 0.44 -10.15 -0.54
N ALA A 95 -0.89 -10.11 -0.58
CA ALA A 95 -1.72 -9.32 0.32
C ALA A 95 -3.07 -10.01 0.58
N TYR A 96 -3.75 -9.63 1.66
CA TYR A 96 -5.10 -10.09 2.01
C TYR A 96 -5.92 -8.97 2.67
N PHE A 97 -7.21 -9.20 2.90
CA PHE A 97 -8.08 -8.25 3.60
C PHE A 97 -7.96 -8.37 5.13
N SER A 98 -7.73 -7.26 5.82
CA SER A 98 -7.77 -7.15 7.28
C SER A 98 -9.14 -7.52 7.88
N SER A 99 -10.20 -7.26 7.12
CA SER A 99 -11.58 -7.21 7.60
C SER A 99 -12.59 -7.56 6.49
N SER A 100 -13.75 -8.09 6.89
CA SER A 100 -14.85 -8.38 5.97
C SER A 100 -15.69 -7.12 5.69
N PHE A 101 -15.80 -6.73 4.43
CA PHE A 101 -16.63 -5.60 3.98
C PHE A 101 -17.99 -6.09 3.41
N PRO A 102 -19.03 -5.22 3.34
CA PRO A 102 -20.30 -5.56 2.72
C PRO A 102 -20.14 -5.80 1.22
N ALA A 103 -20.57 -6.96 0.74
CA ALA A 103 -20.46 -7.32 -0.68
C ALA A 103 -21.47 -6.57 -1.59
N SER A 104 -22.45 -5.88 -0.99
CA SER A 104 -23.49 -5.10 -1.68
C SER A 104 -23.00 -3.86 -2.44
N ILE A 105 -21.70 -3.55 -2.41
CA ILE A 105 -21.12 -2.41 -3.13
C ILE A 105 -20.62 -2.88 -4.50
N ALA A 106 -21.46 -2.72 -5.53
CA ALA A 106 -21.10 -2.99 -6.92
C ALA A 106 -20.01 -2.04 -7.43
N HIS A 107 -19.26 -2.46 -8.46
CA HIS A 107 -18.23 -1.67 -9.16
C HIS A 107 -17.10 -1.10 -8.29
N ARG A 108 -16.76 -1.75 -7.17
CA ARG A 108 -15.64 -1.36 -6.29
C ARG A 108 -14.37 -2.16 -6.60
N ILE A 109 -13.21 -1.48 -6.61
CA ILE A 109 -11.90 -2.13 -6.64
C ILE A 109 -11.67 -2.91 -5.33
N LEU A 110 -11.03 -4.08 -5.43
CA LEU A 110 -10.68 -4.94 -4.29
C LEU A 110 -9.35 -4.49 -3.65
N THR A 111 -9.46 -3.75 -2.55
CA THR A 111 -8.34 -3.19 -1.78
C THR A 111 -7.84 -4.18 -0.74
N PHE A 112 -6.90 -5.06 -1.11
CA PHE A 112 -6.23 -5.98 -0.18
C PHE A 112 -5.21 -5.18 0.66
N ASP A 113 -5.68 -4.66 1.79
CA ASP A 113 -4.96 -3.68 2.61
C ASP A 113 -3.78 -4.26 3.39
N THR A 114 -3.83 -5.54 3.75
CA THR A 114 -2.80 -6.20 4.57
C THR A 114 -1.75 -6.87 3.69
N VAL A 115 -0.62 -6.18 3.49
CA VAL A 115 0.48 -6.63 2.63
C VAL A 115 1.50 -7.46 3.42
N ILE A 116 1.86 -8.62 2.88
CA ILE A 116 2.90 -9.53 3.42
C ILE A 116 4.19 -9.45 2.58
N THR A 117 4.06 -9.25 1.26
CA THR A 117 5.19 -9.13 0.33
C THR A 117 4.88 -8.05 -0.70
N ASN A 118 5.87 -7.23 -1.07
CA ASN A 118 5.76 -6.23 -2.15
C ASN A 118 7.14 -5.92 -2.78
N VAL A 119 7.83 -6.95 -3.25
CA VAL A 119 9.13 -6.80 -3.92
C VAL A 119 8.93 -5.98 -5.19
N GLY A 120 9.72 -4.91 -5.34
CA GLY A 120 9.57 -3.92 -6.40
C GLY A 120 8.51 -2.82 -6.12
N ASN A 121 7.85 -2.83 -4.96
CA ASN A 121 6.85 -1.83 -4.52
C ASN A 121 5.69 -1.58 -5.50
N ALA A 122 5.41 -2.54 -6.39
CA ALA A 122 4.47 -2.41 -7.50
C ALA A 122 2.99 -2.50 -7.09
N TYR A 123 2.69 -2.97 -5.87
CA TYR A 123 1.32 -3.02 -5.34
C TYR A 123 1.02 -1.86 -4.38
N HIS A 124 -0.13 -1.22 -4.56
CA HIS A 124 -0.61 -0.10 -3.76
C HIS A 124 -1.87 -0.52 -2.96
N PRO A 125 -1.74 -0.91 -1.68
CA PRO A 125 -2.86 -1.48 -0.90
C PRO A 125 -4.03 -0.52 -0.71
N HIS A 126 -3.78 0.80 -0.65
CA HIS A 126 -4.82 1.80 -0.46
C HIS A 126 -5.79 1.91 -1.66
N SER A 127 -5.29 1.74 -2.89
CA SER A 127 -6.11 1.76 -4.10
C SER A 127 -6.46 0.37 -4.64
N GLY A 128 -5.80 -0.69 -4.13
CA GLY A 128 -5.92 -2.05 -4.63
C GLY A 128 -5.20 -2.29 -5.96
N THR A 129 -4.40 -1.33 -6.43
CA THR A 129 -3.83 -1.30 -7.79
C THR A 129 -2.44 -1.93 -7.82
N PHE A 130 -2.16 -2.74 -8.86
CA PHE A 130 -0.80 -3.10 -9.25
C PHE A 130 -0.36 -2.25 -10.44
N ILE A 131 0.80 -1.60 -10.36
CA ILE A 131 1.41 -0.85 -11.46
C ILE A 131 2.65 -1.62 -11.92
N ALA A 132 2.62 -2.15 -13.13
CA ALA A 132 3.75 -2.88 -13.71
C ALA A 132 4.95 -1.92 -13.92
N PRO A 133 6.10 -2.11 -13.25
CA PRO A 133 7.22 -1.16 -13.32
C PRO A 133 8.01 -1.25 -14.65
N ARG A 134 7.74 -2.27 -15.47
CA ARG A 134 8.34 -2.49 -16.80
C ARG A 134 7.48 -3.48 -17.60
N SER A 135 7.62 -3.46 -18.93
CA SER A 135 6.98 -4.42 -19.83
C SER A 135 7.41 -5.87 -19.51
N GLY A 136 6.45 -6.80 -19.48
CA GLY A 136 6.70 -8.20 -19.16
C GLY A 136 5.40 -8.97 -18.95
N LEU A 137 5.53 -10.28 -18.71
CA LEU A 137 4.41 -11.14 -18.31
C LEU A 137 4.24 -11.09 -16.78
N TYR A 138 3.01 -10.88 -16.33
CA TYR A 138 2.63 -10.89 -14.92
C TYR A 138 1.52 -11.91 -14.70
N VAL A 139 1.61 -12.68 -13.61
CA VAL A 139 0.60 -13.68 -13.23
C VAL A 139 -0.14 -13.18 -11.99
N PHE A 140 -1.47 -13.10 -12.08
CA PHE A 140 -2.34 -12.72 -10.98
C PHE A 140 -3.21 -13.92 -10.57
N THR A 141 -3.26 -14.20 -9.28
CA THR A 141 -4.16 -15.23 -8.70
C THR A 141 -4.79 -14.65 -7.45
N TRP A 142 -6.10 -14.80 -7.30
CA TRP A 142 -6.84 -14.34 -6.12
C TRP A 142 -7.91 -15.37 -5.72
N THR A 143 -8.44 -15.25 -4.51
CA THR A 143 -9.52 -16.10 -4.00
C THR A 143 -10.37 -15.27 -3.06
N ILE A 144 -11.67 -15.15 -3.38
CA ILE A 144 -12.61 -14.39 -2.56
C ILE A 144 -13.48 -15.36 -1.77
N ARG A 145 -13.53 -15.18 -0.44
CA ARG A 145 -14.42 -15.93 0.44
C ARG A 145 -15.67 -15.09 0.75
N LEU A 146 -16.79 -15.51 0.19
CA LEU A 146 -18.11 -14.96 0.53
C LEU A 146 -18.68 -15.67 1.78
N ARG A 147 -19.67 -15.04 2.43
CA ARG A 147 -20.36 -15.55 3.61
C ARG A 147 -21.85 -15.70 3.27
N TYR A 148 -22.48 -16.81 3.65
CA TYR A 148 -23.84 -17.17 3.20
C TYR A 148 -23.95 -17.23 1.67
N ASN A 149 -25.17 -17.11 1.14
CA ASN A 149 -25.51 -17.34 -0.26
C ASN A 149 -25.35 -16.09 -1.15
N PHE A 150 -24.38 -15.22 -0.85
CA PHE A 150 -24.05 -14.09 -1.74
C PHE A 150 -23.22 -14.57 -2.92
N PHE A 151 -23.48 -14.00 -4.10
CA PHE A 151 -22.78 -14.30 -5.36
C PHE A 151 -22.17 -13.01 -5.90
N HIS A 152 -20.86 -13.01 -6.17
CA HIS A 152 -20.16 -11.86 -6.73
C HIS A 152 -19.15 -12.31 -7.78
N THR A 153 -19.27 -11.73 -8.98
CA THR A 153 -18.26 -11.82 -10.04
C THR A 153 -17.05 -10.96 -9.65
N THR A 154 -15.85 -11.40 -10.04
CA THR A 154 -14.63 -10.61 -9.93
C THR A 154 -13.83 -10.73 -11.21
N GLU A 155 -13.37 -9.60 -11.75
CA GLU A 155 -12.67 -9.50 -13.03
C GLU A 155 -11.31 -8.83 -12.82
N LEU A 156 -10.32 -9.21 -13.63
CA LEU A 156 -9.06 -8.46 -13.70
C LEU A 156 -9.23 -7.30 -14.67
N VAL A 157 -8.99 -6.08 -14.20
CA VAL A 157 -9.12 -4.86 -15.00
C VAL A 157 -7.74 -4.27 -15.25
N VAL A 158 -7.37 -4.12 -16.53
CA VAL A 158 -6.11 -3.52 -16.97
C VAL A 158 -6.42 -2.20 -17.66
N ASN A 159 -5.86 -1.10 -17.16
CA ASN A 159 -6.08 0.26 -17.69
C ASN A 159 -7.57 0.57 -17.93
N ASN A 160 -8.41 0.28 -16.92
CA ASN A 160 -9.87 0.44 -16.91
C ASN A 160 -10.66 -0.45 -17.90
N ASN A 161 -10.03 -1.39 -18.59
CA ASN A 161 -10.68 -2.39 -19.43
C ASN A 161 -10.66 -3.76 -18.74
N ALA A 162 -11.79 -4.48 -18.72
CA ALA A 162 -11.81 -5.87 -18.24
C ALA A 162 -11.02 -6.78 -19.19
N VAL A 163 -10.22 -7.70 -18.63
CA VAL A 163 -9.50 -8.73 -19.36
C VAL A 163 -10.13 -10.08 -19.05
N ASN A 164 -10.68 -10.72 -20.08
CA ASN A 164 -11.51 -11.92 -20.02
C ASN A 164 -11.29 -12.76 -21.28
#